data_AF-A0A7S9LCV0-F1
#
_entry.id   AF-A0A7S9LCV0-F1
#
_cell.length_a   1.000
_cell.length_b   1.000
_cell.length_c   1.000
_cell.angle_alpha   90.00
_cell.angle_beta   90.00
_cell.angle_gamma   90.00
#
_symmetry.space_group_name_H-M   'P 1'
#
loop_
_entity.id
_entity.type
_entity.pdbx_description
1 polymer ?
#
loop_
_entity_poly.entity_id
_entity_poly.type
_entity_poly.pdbx_seq_one_letter_code
_entity_poly.pdbx_strand_id
1 'polypeptide(L)'
;MTISAYQLLQSHGFQLMAGRQRVEVLAKMGQPIKMIDTEGNTFSVVITQGHVRIDDPIQDLYPPIMVERSHIAPVSVTTVAGKKLELRPILMNWVPSQDHGDWMRFIGHHVPGSALPEIDQRRLQVYMQQHQTEALTDGTGIYTLAGDSLAHCDPLNR
;
A
#
# COMPACT_ATOMS: atom_id res chain seq x y z
N MET A 1 -10.71 6.73 -3.91
CA MET A 1 -9.86 6.19 -5.00
C MET A 1 -9.43 4.78 -4.61
N THR A 2 -9.41 3.82 -5.54
CA THR A 2 -9.06 2.41 -5.26
C THR A 2 -7.59 2.17 -5.54
N ILE A 3 -6.90 1.50 -4.61
CA ILE A 3 -5.51 1.06 -4.81
C ILE A 3 -5.41 0.05 -5.96
N SER A 4 -4.39 0.18 -6.81
CA SER A 4 -4.12 -0.82 -7.84
C SER A 4 -3.51 -2.10 -7.25
N ALA A 5 -3.65 -3.24 -7.94
CA ALA A 5 -3.07 -4.50 -7.47
C ALA A 5 -1.54 -4.39 -7.33
N TYR A 6 -0.90 -3.69 -8.27
CA TYR A 6 0.52 -3.40 -8.21
C TYR A 6 0.92 -2.60 -6.97
N GLN A 7 0.24 -1.49 -6.68
CA GLN A 7 0.54 -0.66 -5.50
C GLN A 7 0.33 -1.43 -4.20
N LEU A 8 -0.70 -2.27 -4.15
CA LEU A 8 -0.98 -3.11 -3.00
C LEU A 8 0.17 -4.11 -2.77
N LEU A 9 0.63 -4.79 -3.82
CA LEU A 9 1.81 -5.67 -3.74
C LEU A 9 3.06 -4.93 -3.27
N GLN A 10 3.32 -3.74 -3.80
CA GLN A 10 4.44 -2.91 -3.38
C GLN A 10 4.35 -2.52 -1.89
N SER A 11 3.15 -2.23 -1.38
CA SER A 11 2.94 -1.92 0.04
C SER A 11 3.25 -3.11 0.95
N HIS A 12 3.20 -4.33 0.41
CA HIS A 12 3.65 -5.57 1.06
C HIS A 12 5.12 -5.91 0.81
N GLY A 13 5.84 -5.04 0.09
CA GLY A 13 7.26 -5.19 -0.21
C GLY A 13 7.57 -6.06 -1.42
N PHE A 14 6.59 -6.35 -2.28
CA PHE A 14 6.83 -7.01 -3.56
C PHE A 14 7.08 -5.98 -4.66
N GLN A 15 8.33 -5.89 -5.10
CA GLN A 15 8.72 -5.04 -6.23
C GLN A 15 8.78 -5.87 -7.50
N LEU A 16 7.87 -5.61 -8.43
CA LEU A 16 7.84 -6.31 -9.72
C LEU A 16 9.03 -5.89 -10.59
N MET A 17 9.76 -6.87 -11.14
CA MET A 17 10.79 -6.61 -12.15
C MET A 17 10.17 -6.42 -13.54
N ALA A 18 9.03 -7.07 -13.80
CA ALA A 18 8.24 -6.97 -15.03
C ALA A 18 6.79 -7.40 -14.78
N GLY A 19 5.92 -7.29 -15.79
CA GLY A 19 4.60 -7.95 -15.76
C GLY A 19 3.50 -7.22 -15.01
N ARG A 20 3.64 -5.90 -14.75
CA ARG A 20 2.62 -5.08 -14.08
C ARG A 20 1.20 -5.28 -14.65
N GLN A 21 1.05 -5.24 -15.97
CA GLN A 21 -0.29 -5.39 -16.57
C GLN A 21 -0.90 -6.78 -16.35
N ARG A 22 -0.06 -7.83 -16.30
CA ARG A 22 -0.52 -9.19 -16.01
C ARG A 22 -0.99 -9.31 -14.57
N VAL A 23 -0.29 -8.70 -13.61
CA VAL A 23 -0.74 -8.59 -12.22
C VAL A 23 -2.12 -7.96 -12.14
N GLU A 24 -2.32 -6.81 -12.80
CA GLU A 24 -3.61 -6.10 -12.77
C GLU A 24 -4.76 -6.95 -13.35
N VAL A 25 -4.51 -7.66 -14.45
CA VAL A 25 -5.52 -8.53 -15.09
C VAL A 25 -5.86 -9.71 -14.18
N LEU A 26 -4.86 -10.42 -13.67
CA LEU A 26 -5.06 -11.60 -12.82
C LEU A 26 -5.76 -11.22 -11.51
N ALA A 27 -5.35 -10.12 -10.88
CA ALA A 27 -5.98 -9.62 -9.66
C ALA A 27 -7.46 -9.26 -9.88
N LYS A 28 -7.80 -8.60 -11.00
CA LYS A 28 -9.20 -8.28 -11.36
C LYS A 28 -10.05 -9.54 -11.57
N MET A 29 -9.43 -10.61 -12.06
CA MET A 29 -10.08 -11.91 -12.23
C MET A 29 -10.14 -12.74 -10.94
N GLY A 30 -9.57 -12.25 -9.82
CA GLY A 30 -9.42 -13.03 -8.59
C GLY A 30 -8.52 -14.26 -8.76
N GLN A 31 -7.69 -14.29 -9.80
CA GLN A 31 -6.81 -15.41 -10.10
C GLN A 31 -5.53 -15.31 -9.28
N PRO A 32 -4.98 -16.44 -8.80
CA PRO A 32 -3.67 -16.44 -8.19
C PRO A 32 -2.59 -15.95 -9.15
N ILE A 33 -1.63 -15.22 -8.60
CA ILE A 33 -0.48 -14.67 -9.32
C ILE A 33 0.75 -15.42 -8.87
N LYS A 34 1.26 -16.29 -9.73
CA LYS A 34 2.51 -16.99 -9.48
C LYS A 34 3.70 -16.05 -9.59
N MET A 35 4.58 -16.08 -8.59
CA MET A 35 5.75 -15.24 -8.47
C MET A 35 6.98 -16.08 -8.18
N ILE A 36 8.14 -15.55 -8.58
CA ILE A 36 9.46 -16.08 -8.25
C ILE A 36 10.32 -14.94 -7.73
N ASP A 37 10.95 -15.11 -6.58
CA ASP A 37 11.90 -14.12 -6.05
C ASP A 37 13.31 -14.30 -6.63
N THR A 38 14.19 -13.35 -6.34
CA THR A 38 15.59 -13.32 -6.79
C THR A 38 16.42 -14.49 -6.24
N GLU A 39 15.94 -15.17 -5.20
CA GLU A 39 16.56 -16.37 -4.62
C GLU A 39 16.06 -17.67 -5.27
N GLY A 40 15.05 -17.56 -6.16
CA GLY A 40 14.44 -18.70 -6.85
C GLY A 40 13.26 -19.33 -6.12
N ASN A 41 12.81 -18.77 -5.00
CA ASN A 41 11.63 -19.28 -4.29
C ASN A 41 10.38 -18.92 -5.08
N THR A 42 9.57 -19.93 -5.38
CA THR A 42 8.29 -19.76 -6.10
C THR A 42 7.12 -19.80 -5.11
N PHE A 43 6.19 -18.88 -5.25
CA PHE A 43 5.00 -18.76 -4.41
C PHE A 43 3.85 -18.17 -5.22
N SER A 44 2.65 -18.18 -4.64
CA SER A 44 1.47 -17.61 -5.28
C SER A 44 0.89 -16.49 -4.42
N VAL A 45 0.37 -15.46 -5.07
CA VAL A 45 -0.30 -14.35 -4.40
C VAL A 45 -1.73 -14.23 -4.88
N VAL A 46 -2.67 -14.19 -3.95
CA VAL A 46 -4.09 -13.94 -4.22
C VAL A 46 -4.45 -12.58 -3.66
N ILE A 47 -5.04 -11.74 -4.52
CA ILE A 47 -5.50 -10.39 -4.15
C ILE A 47 -7.02 -10.40 -4.10
N THR A 48 -7.58 -10.15 -2.93
CA THR A 48 -9.05 -10.11 -2.72
C THR A 48 -9.43 -8.93 -1.86
N GLN A 49 -10.29 -8.04 -2.37
CA GLN A 49 -10.85 -6.91 -1.62
C GLN A 49 -9.80 -6.06 -0.89
N GLY A 50 -8.63 -5.83 -1.49
CA GLY A 50 -7.54 -5.06 -0.86
C GLY A 50 -6.61 -5.86 0.04
N HIS A 51 -6.84 -7.17 0.20
CA HIS A 51 -5.97 -8.05 0.96
C HIS A 51 -5.07 -8.88 0.05
N VAL A 52 -3.83 -9.06 0.48
CA VAL A 52 -2.83 -9.92 -0.16
C VAL A 52 -2.64 -11.16 0.69
N ARG A 53 -2.90 -12.33 0.09
CA ARG A 53 -2.62 -13.63 0.69
C ARG A 53 -1.51 -14.32 -0.09
N ILE A 54 -0.54 -14.87 0.62
CA ILE A 54 0.56 -15.65 0.05
C ILE A 54 0.20 -17.12 0.29
N ASP A 55 0.22 -17.91 -0.77
CA ASP A 55 -0.05 -19.34 -0.77
C ASP A 55 1.15 -20.11 -1.35
N ASP A 56 1.14 -21.42 -1.11
CA ASP A 56 2.04 -22.35 -1.76
C ASP A 56 1.97 -22.22 -3.31
N PRO A 57 3.07 -22.55 -4.00
CA PRO A 57 3.10 -22.49 -5.46
C PRO A 57 2.04 -23.43 -6.05
N ILE A 58 1.15 -22.87 -6.87
CA ILE A 58 0.23 -23.66 -7.69
C ILE A 58 0.94 -24.22 -8.91
N GLN A 59 0.62 -25.48 -9.25
CA GLN A 59 0.98 -26.06 -10.53
C GLN A 59 0.05 -25.49 -11.62
N ASP A 60 0.59 -24.54 -12.38
CA ASP A 60 -0.05 -23.98 -13.57
C ASP A 60 0.97 -23.80 -14.71
N LEU A 61 0.46 -23.54 -15.92
CA LEU A 61 1.25 -23.41 -17.14
C LEU A 61 1.82 -22.00 -17.35
N TYR A 62 1.46 -21.03 -16.52
CA TYR A 62 1.91 -19.65 -16.69
C TYR A 62 3.31 -19.45 -16.07
N PRO A 63 4.22 -18.75 -16.76
CA PRO A 63 5.53 -18.45 -16.19
C PRO A 63 5.37 -17.56 -14.95
N PRO A 64 6.19 -17.73 -13.89
CA PRO A 64 6.12 -16.86 -12.72
C PRO A 64 6.49 -15.41 -13.08
N ILE A 65 5.94 -14.46 -12.33
CA ILE A 65 6.36 -13.05 -12.39
C ILE A 65 7.55 -12.88 -11.46
N MET A 66 8.67 -12.38 -12.00
CA MET A 66 9.87 -12.13 -11.20
C MET A 66 9.69 -10.90 -10.31
N VAL A 67 10.01 -11.05 -9.04
CA VAL A 67 9.89 -10.00 -8.03
C VAL A 67 11.13 -9.92 -7.15
N GLU A 68 11.41 -8.73 -6.66
CA GLU A 68 12.26 -8.54 -5.48
C GLU A 68 11.37 -8.47 -4.24
N ARG A 69 11.80 -9.12 -3.16
CA ARG A 69 11.06 -9.16 -1.89
C ARG A 69 11.77 -8.32 -0.85
N SER A 70 11.05 -7.37 -0.31
CA SER A 70 11.37 -6.69 0.93
C SER A 70 10.28 -7.01 1.95
N HIS A 71 10.62 -7.08 3.23
CA HIS A 71 9.62 -7.26 4.27
C HIS A 71 9.17 -5.89 4.79
N ILE A 72 7.96 -5.47 4.40
CA ILE A 72 7.34 -4.24 4.91
C ILE A 72 6.26 -4.61 5.93
N ALA A 73 6.60 -4.44 7.20
CA ALA A 73 5.66 -4.61 8.30
C ALA A 73 4.70 -3.40 8.35
N PRO A 74 3.40 -3.58 8.61
CA PRO A 74 2.48 -2.47 8.80
C PRO A 74 2.79 -1.68 10.06
N VAL A 75 2.39 -0.40 10.07
CA VAL A 75 2.22 0.37 11.29
C VAL A 75 0.81 0.20 11.83
N SER A 76 0.69 -0.10 13.12
CA SER A 76 -0.60 -0.16 13.82
C SER A 76 -0.84 1.13 14.60
N VAL A 77 -1.99 1.74 14.37
CA VAL A 77 -2.48 2.94 15.08
C VAL A 77 -3.90 2.71 15.58
N THR A 78 -4.31 3.42 16.64
CA THR A 78 -5.66 3.36 17.18
C THR A 78 -6.30 4.74 17.15
N THR A 79 -7.47 4.86 16.52
CA THR A 79 -8.18 6.14 16.51
C THR A 79 -8.67 6.50 17.91
N VAL A 80 -9.00 7.77 18.13
CA VAL A 80 -9.61 8.25 19.38
C VAL A 80 -10.92 7.49 19.69
N ALA A 81 -11.63 7.03 18.66
CA ALA A 81 -12.83 6.19 18.79
C ALA A 81 -12.52 4.70 19.09
N GLY A 82 -11.25 4.33 19.28
CA GLY A 82 -10.82 2.97 19.58
C GLY A 82 -10.70 2.04 18.37
N LYS A 83 -10.85 2.55 17.14
CA LYS A 83 -10.70 1.72 15.92
C LYS A 83 -9.22 1.48 15.66
N LYS A 84 -8.82 0.21 15.61
CA LYS A 84 -7.46 -0.18 15.21
C LYS A 84 -7.34 -0.17 13.68
N LEU A 85 -6.25 0.39 13.18
CA LEU A 85 -5.90 0.42 11.77
C LEU A 85 -4.49 -0.14 11.58
N GLU A 86 -4.32 -0.94 10.53
CA GLU A 86 -3.01 -1.37 10.05
C GLU A 86 -2.75 -0.72 8.72
N LEU A 87 -1.67 0.06 8.66
CA LEU A 87 -1.35 0.89 7.52
C LEU A 87 0.02 0.51 6.95
N ARG A 88 0.13 0.49 5.62
CA ARG A 88 1.36 0.21 4.88
C ARG A 88 1.71 1.38 3.98
N PRO A 89 3.01 1.62 3.70
CA PRO A 89 3.43 2.70 2.83
C PRO A 89 2.97 2.45 1.40
N ILE A 90 2.55 3.51 0.73
CA ILE A 90 2.47 3.54 -0.73
C ILE A 90 3.77 4.13 -1.25
N LEU A 91 4.42 3.45 -2.18
CA LEU A 91 5.62 3.99 -2.81
C LEU A 91 5.25 5.26 -3.59
N MET A 92 5.99 6.34 -3.35
CA MET A 92 5.85 7.61 -4.03
C MET A 92 7.22 8.01 -4.59
N ASN A 93 7.25 8.68 -5.74
CA ASN A 93 8.47 9.20 -6.36
C ASN A 93 8.69 10.69 -6.04
N TRP A 94 7.89 11.25 -5.15
CA TRP A 94 7.88 12.68 -4.82
C TRP A 94 7.21 12.89 -3.45
N VAL A 95 7.40 14.07 -2.85
CA VAL A 95 6.92 14.42 -1.50
C VAL A 95 6.01 15.65 -1.60
N PRO A 96 4.67 15.47 -1.66
CA PRO A 96 3.71 16.55 -1.80
C PRO A 96 3.87 17.71 -0.82
N SER A 97 4.25 17.47 0.43
CA SER A 97 4.39 18.53 1.43
C SER A 97 5.53 19.51 1.17
N GLN A 98 6.42 19.24 0.20
CA GLN A 98 7.48 20.17 -0.19
C GLN A 98 6.96 21.36 -1.00
N ASP A 99 5.78 21.26 -1.62
CA ASP A 99 5.13 22.36 -2.34
C ASP A 99 3.67 22.50 -1.89
N HIS A 100 3.24 23.74 -1.62
CA HIS A 100 1.91 23.98 -1.09
C HIS A 100 0.81 23.66 -2.11
N GLY A 101 1.01 23.98 -3.40
CA GLY A 101 0.02 23.72 -4.45
C GLY A 101 -0.17 22.23 -4.67
N ASP A 102 0.94 21.49 -4.66
CA ASP A 102 0.96 20.05 -4.75
C ASP A 102 0.29 19.39 -3.54
N TRP A 103 0.59 19.85 -2.31
CA TRP A 103 -0.08 19.37 -1.10
C TRP A 103 -1.61 19.50 -1.19
N MET A 104 -2.09 20.65 -1.67
CA MET A 104 -3.52 20.91 -1.83
C MET A 104 -4.20 20.05 -2.91
N ARG A 105 -3.46 19.56 -3.91
CA ARG A 105 -3.96 18.61 -4.92
C ARG A 105 -3.91 17.17 -4.44
N PHE A 106 -2.92 16.86 -3.60
CA PHE A 106 -2.69 15.55 -3.03
C PHE A 106 -3.74 15.19 -1.98
N ILE A 107 -4.07 16.12 -1.10
CA ILE A 107 -5.02 15.90 0.00
C ILE A 107 -6.47 16.00 -0.47
N GLY A 108 -7.28 15.02 -0.06
CA GLY A 108 -8.72 14.99 -0.25
C GLY A 108 -9.49 15.24 1.05
N HIS A 109 -10.67 14.64 1.15
CA HIS A 109 -11.53 14.80 2.33
C HIS A 109 -11.02 14.01 3.53
N HIS A 110 -11.21 14.57 4.73
CA HIS A 110 -10.98 13.86 5.99
C HIS A 110 -11.88 12.62 6.10
N VAL A 111 -11.32 11.54 6.63
CA VAL A 111 -12.03 10.31 6.91
C VAL A 111 -12.75 10.45 8.26
N PRO A 112 -14.09 10.33 8.33
CA PRO A 112 -14.83 10.46 9.58
C PRO A 112 -14.36 9.46 10.65
N GLY A 113 -14.20 9.93 11.90
CA GLY A 113 -13.79 9.09 13.03
C GLY A 113 -12.33 8.61 12.98
N SER A 114 -11.51 9.19 12.11
CA SER A 114 -10.10 8.85 11.94
C SER A 114 -9.13 9.69 12.78
N ALA A 115 -9.64 10.56 13.65
CA ALA A 115 -8.81 11.32 14.57
C ALA A 115 -7.90 10.37 15.37
N LEU A 116 -6.62 10.69 15.46
CA LEU A 116 -5.59 9.90 16.10
C LEU A 116 -5.10 10.63 17.36
N PRO A 117 -4.84 9.91 18.47
CA PRO A 117 -4.07 10.45 19.58
C PRO A 117 -2.66 10.88 19.12
N GLU A 118 -2.07 11.88 19.77
CA GLU A 118 -0.75 12.44 19.41
C GLU A 118 0.35 11.37 19.29
N ILE A 119 0.33 10.36 20.17
CA ILE A 119 1.29 9.24 20.14
C ILE A 119 1.21 8.45 18.83
N ASP A 120 0.02 8.23 18.30
CA ASP A 120 -0.19 7.49 17.05
C ASP A 120 0.03 8.38 15.83
N GLN A 121 -0.26 9.69 15.91
CA GLN A 121 0.14 10.66 14.88
C GLN A 121 1.67 10.65 14.70
N ARG A 122 2.42 10.76 15.82
CA ARG A 122 3.89 10.74 15.79
C ARG A 122 4.43 9.42 15.25
N ARG A 123 3.84 8.29 15.66
CA ARG A 123 4.23 6.96 15.15
C ARG A 123 4.05 6.90 13.63
N LEU A 124 2.93 7.40 13.14
CA LEU A 124 2.59 7.39 11.72
C LEU A 124 3.51 8.31 10.91
N GLN A 125 3.85 9.50 11.44
CA GLN A 125 4.84 10.41 10.84
C GLN A 125 6.24 9.78 10.75
N VAL A 126 6.72 9.14 11.82
CA VAL A 126 8.01 8.44 11.81
C VAL A 126 8.02 7.31 10.78
N TYR A 127 6.93 6.55 10.70
CA TYR A 127 6.79 5.47 9.72
C TYR A 127 6.78 5.98 8.27
N MET A 128 6.03 7.06 8.00
CA MET A 128 6.04 7.76 6.72
C MET A 128 7.44 8.22 6.31
N GLN A 129 8.20 8.82 7.24
CA GLN A 129 9.57 9.26 7.00
C GLN A 129 10.52 8.09 6.71
N GLN A 130 10.41 6.99 7.48
CA GLN A 130 11.23 5.77 7.27
C GLN A 130 11.02 5.17 5.88
N HIS A 131 9.80 5.22 5.36
CA HIS A 131 9.45 4.69 4.05
C HIS A 131 9.43 5.75 2.94
N GLN A 132 9.88 6.98 3.23
CA GLN A 132 9.93 8.10 2.28
C GLN A 132 8.60 8.31 1.53
N THR A 133 7.48 8.28 2.26
CA THR A 133 6.14 8.41 1.69
C THR A 133 5.27 9.34 2.53
N GLU A 134 4.24 9.91 1.90
CA GLU A 134 3.17 10.65 2.58
C GLU A 134 1.79 10.00 2.38
N ALA A 135 1.76 8.81 1.76
CA ALA A 135 0.55 8.04 1.51
C ALA A 135 0.66 6.64 2.12
N LEU A 136 -0.41 6.22 2.78
CA LEU A 136 -0.55 4.93 3.43
C LEU A 136 -1.81 4.22 2.96
N THR A 137 -1.86 2.89 3.11
CA THR A 137 -3.04 2.09 2.77
C THR A 137 -3.34 1.03 3.82
N ASP A 138 -4.64 0.78 4.02
CA ASP A 138 -5.15 -0.40 4.74
C ASP A 138 -5.54 -1.54 3.78
N GLY A 139 -5.23 -1.39 2.49
CA GLY A 139 -5.66 -2.27 1.40
C GLY A 139 -6.93 -1.83 0.69
N THR A 140 -7.80 -1.06 1.35
CA THR A 140 -9.10 -0.63 0.80
C THR A 140 -9.10 0.82 0.33
N GLY A 141 -8.33 1.68 1.00
CA GLY A 141 -8.19 3.09 0.69
C GLY A 141 -6.73 3.54 0.73
N ILE A 142 -6.51 4.77 0.24
CA ILE A 142 -5.24 5.46 0.35
C ILE A 142 -5.47 6.71 1.19
N TYR A 143 -4.59 6.93 2.17
CA TYR A 143 -4.73 7.93 3.20
C TYR A 143 -3.42 8.69 3.43
N THR A 144 -3.54 9.92 3.90
CA THR A 144 -2.43 10.70 4.47
C THR A 144 -2.82 11.22 5.85
N LEU A 145 -1.84 11.70 6.60
CA LEU A 145 -2.07 12.40 7.87
C LEU A 145 -2.31 13.88 7.59
N ALA A 146 -3.47 14.38 7.97
CA ALA A 146 -3.89 15.76 7.79
C ALA A 146 -4.33 16.36 9.12
N GLY A 147 -3.47 17.17 9.72
CA GLY A 147 -3.66 17.61 11.11
C GLY A 147 -3.66 16.41 12.06
N ASP A 148 -4.75 16.24 12.81
CA ASP A 148 -4.91 15.17 13.81
C ASP A 148 -5.61 13.91 13.27
N SER A 149 -5.99 13.88 11.99
CA SER A 149 -6.84 12.83 11.41
C SER A 149 -6.31 12.33 10.08
N LEU A 150 -6.86 11.21 9.61
CA LEU A 150 -6.57 10.71 8.28
C LEU A 150 -7.44 11.43 7.26
N ALA A 151 -6.87 11.76 6.11
CA ALA A 151 -7.59 12.21 4.92
C ALA A 151 -7.33 11.25 3.77
N HIS A 152 -8.29 11.12 2.87
CA HIS A 152 -8.02 10.48 1.58
C HIS A 152 -6.96 11.28 0.81
N CYS A 153 -6.14 10.61 0.01
CA CYS A 153 -5.16 11.30 -0.84
C CYS A 153 -4.97 10.60 -2.19
N ASP A 154 -4.31 11.31 -3.10
CA ASP A 154 -3.97 10.82 -4.44
C ASP A 154 -2.45 10.87 -4.69
N PRO A 155 -1.73 9.76 -4.47
CA PRO A 155 -0.28 9.72 -4.67
C PRO A 155 0.15 9.77 -6.15
N LEU A 156 -0.78 9.73 -7.10
CA LEU A 156 -0.50 9.70 -8.54
C LEU A 156 -0.80 11.02 -9.25
N ASN A 157 -1.42 11.99 -8.58
CA ASN A 157 -1.83 13.26 -9.16
C ASN A 157 -0.85 14.37 -8.79
N ARG A 158 -0.18 14.93 -9.80
CA ARG A 158 0.75 16.06 -9.71
C ARG A 158 0.27 17.19 -10.61
#